data_AF-A0A6M2E0E1-F1
#
_entry.id   AF-A0A6M2E0E1-F1
#
_cell.length_a   1.000
_cell.length_b   1.000
_cell.length_c   1.000
_cell.angle_alpha   90.00
_cell.angle_beta   90.00
_cell.angle_gamma   90.00
#
_symmetry.space_group_name_H-M   'P 1'
#
loop_
_entity.id
_entity.type
_entity.pdbx_description
1 polymer ?
#
loop_
_entity_poly.entity_id
_entity_poly.type
_entity_poly.pdbx_seq_one_letter_code
_entity_poly.pdbx_strand_id
1 'polypeptide(L)'
;MRPLYAYELVVQWLTASGTIVADLVMGWSRKAQSCCLQMVPIPADPMAQPFTSKSDPLRGPIFIPLDTHVLCSQGHMFKEFPEETWGDRLLLLQHAILSRFGFLRCTVESAPGTNLLSSDHHYIHCTGNMFILIPSQLSLRPRPRSMSINQRRVPSRYPVLPSKNEVSQSPHEAYITRHVSGKHKGDHDGVKRVGFLWSWNHMISKKWKSPSTNATGDETFQIKLLRDFKNFCSNADQRLVDYWEDCWKTKEMASTTVQN
;
A
#
# COMPACT_ATOMS: atom_id res chain seq x y z
N MET A 1 20.38 -9.42 5.10
CA MET A 1 18.97 -8.97 4.99
C MET A 1 18.70 -7.98 6.12
N ARG A 2 18.00 -6.88 5.84
CA ARG A 2 17.53 -5.97 6.91
C ARG A 2 16.23 -6.56 7.48
N PRO A 3 16.13 -6.82 8.80
CA PRO A 3 15.02 -7.57 9.38
C PRO A 3 13.64 -6.89 9.29
N LEU A 4 13.58 -5.63 8.83
CA LEU A 4 12.36 -4.83 8.76
C LEU A 4 11.86 -4.56 7.32
N TYR A 5 12.47 -5.22 6.33
CA TYR A 5 12.12 -5.03 4.92
C TYR A 5 11.63 -6.33 4.29
N ALA A 6 10.61 -6.22 3.45
CA ALA A 6 10.22 -7.28 2.54
C ALA A 6 11.01 -7.17 1.23
N TYR A 7 11.30 -8.32 0.63
CA TYR A 7 12.03 -8.42 -0.64
C TYR A 7 11.14 -9.09 -1.69
N GLU A 8 11.19 -8.57 -2.91
CA GLU A 8 10.47 -9.13 -4.06
C GLU A 8 11.38 -10.05 -4.87
N LEU A 9 10.84 -11.20 -5.29
CA LEU A 9 11.48 -12.11 -6.24
C LEU A 9 10.58 -12.23 -7.47
N VAL A 10 11.03 -11.70 -8.61
CA VAL A 10 10.30 -11.77 -9.87
C VAL A 10 10.78 -12.99 -10.67
N VAL A 11 9.87 -13.92 -10.95
CA VAL A 11 10.15 -15.12 -11.73
C VAL A 11 9.52 -14.98 -13.11
N GLN A 12 10.35 -14.96 -14.15
CA GLN A 12 9.92 -14.93 -15.56
C GLN A 12 10.40 -16.20 -16.26
N TRP A 13 9.54 -16.86 -17.01
CA TRP A 13 9.88 -18.06 -17.76
C TRP A 13 9.11 -18.11 -19.09
N LEU A 14 9.71 -18.74 -20.11
CA LEU A 14 9.11 -18.89 -21.44
C LEU A 14 9.05 -20.36 -21.88
N THR A 15 10.11 -21.13 -21.61
CA THR A 15 10.29 -22.48 -22.17
C THR A 15 9.98 -23.60 -21.19
N ALA A 16 9.88 -23.31 -19.88
CA ALA A 16 9.57 -24.31 -18.85
C ALA A 16 8.05 -24.48 -18.67
N SER A 17 7.61 -25.70 -18.34
CA SER A 17 6.22 -25.98 -17.99
C SER A 17 5.86 -25.32 -16.64
N GLY A 18 4.64 -24.77 -16.55
CA GLY A 18 4.19 -24.06 -15.33
C GLY A 18 4.18 -24.92 -14.06
N THR A 19 3.94 -26.23 -14.19
CA THR A 19 4.02 -27.18 -13.07
C THR A 19 5.43 -27.33 -12.53
N ILE A 20 6.44 -27.46 -13.41
CA ILE A 20 7.86 -27.54 -13.03
C ILE A 20 8.29 -26.27 -12.29
N VAL A 21 7.91 -25.10 -12.81
CA VAL A 21 8.21 -23.81 -12.17
C VAL A 21 7.50 -23.70 -10.81
N ALA A 22 6.23 -24.11 -10.73
CA ALA A 22 5.49 -24.11 -9.48
C ALA A 22 6.14 -25.01 -8.42
N ASP A 23 6.58 -26.21 -8.78
CA ASP A 23 7.25 -27.15 -7.88
C ASP A 23 8.58 -26.60 -7.38
N LEU A 24 9.35 -25.95 -8.26
CA LEU A 24 10.59 -25.28 -7.91
C LEU A 24 10.36 -24.15 -6.89
N VAL A 25 9.39 -23.26 -7.16
CA VAL A 25 9.03 -22.15 -6.28
C VAL A 25 8.51 -22.64 -4.93
N MET A 26 7.71 -23.71 -4.92
CA MET A 26 7.25 -24.34 -3.67
C MET A 26 8.43 -24.96 -2.90
N GLY A 27 9.42 -25.52 -3.60
CA GLY A 27 10.69 -25.96 -3.02
C GLY A 27 11.46 -24.84 -2.34
N TRP A 28 11.58 -23.69 -3.00
CA TRP A 28 12.20 -22.50 -2.41
C TRP A 28 11.44 -22.00 -1.18
N SER A 29 10.10 -21.96 -1.22
CA SER A 29 9.27 -21.58 -0.07
C SER A 29 9.54 -22.46 1.14
N ARG A 30 9.57 -23.79 0.96
CA ARG A 30 9.89 -24.73 2.05
C ARG A 30 11.32 -24.54 2.56
N LYS A 31 12.28 -24.31 1.68
CA LYS A 31 13.68 -24.09 2.09
C LYS A 31 13.85 -22.76 2.84
N ALA A 32 13.15 -21.71 2.43
CA ALA A 32 13.16 -20.41 3.10
C ALA A 32 12.73 -20.53 4.58
N GLN A 33 11.72 -21.37 4.86
CA GLN A 33 11.26 -21.62 6.23
C GLN A 33 12.37 -22.19 7.13
N SER A 34 13.26 -23.03 6.59
CA SER A 34 14.42 -23.54 7.35
C SER A 34 15.43 -22.45 7.73
N CYS A 35 15.38 -21.29 7.07
CA CYS A 35 16.19 -20.12 7.36
C CYS A 35 15.39 -19.03 8.10
N CYS A 36 14.24 -19.37 8.70
CA CYS A 36 13.33 -18.42 9.36
C CYS A 36 12.82 -17.31 8.42
N LEU A 37 12.73 -17.59 7.12
CA LEU A 37 12.17 -16.68 6.13
C LEU A 37 10.81 -17.18 5.63
N GLN A 38 9.87 -16.26 5.43
CA GLN A 38 8.58 -16.56 4.85
C GLN A 38 8.53 -16.08 3.40
N MET A 39 8.17 -16.99 2.50
CA MET A 39 7.95 -16.67 1.10
C MET A 39 6.47 -16.84 0.78
N VAL A 40 5.85 -15.77 0.27
CA VAL A 40 4.44 -15.74 -0.13
C VAL A 40 4.31 -15.23 -1.56
N PRO A 41 3.34 -15.74 -2.33
CA PRO A 41 3.04 -15.19 -3.63
C PRO A 41 2.32 -13.85 -3.46
N ILE A 42 2.63 -12.89 -4.31
CA ILE A 42 1.94 -11.60 -4.36
C ILE A 42 1.35 -11.38 -5.76
N PRO A 43 0.20 -10.69 -5.88
CA PRO A 43 -0.35 -10.31 -7.17
C PRO A 43 0.62 -9.41 -7.93
N ALA A 44 0.62 -9.51 -9.26
CA ALA A 44 1.40 -8.62 -10.12
C ALA A 44 0.99 -7.14 -9.95
N ASP A 45 -0.25 -6.89 -9.54
CA ASP A 45 -0.72 -5.59 -9.04
C ASP A 45 -1.30 -5.80 -7.62
N PRO A 46 -0.49 -5.60 -6.56
CA PRO A 46 -0.93 -5.82 -5.19
C PRO A 46 -2.12 -4.95 -4.81
N MET A 47 -2.17 -3.71 -5.34
CA MET A 47 -3.13 -2.68 -4.96
C MET A 47 -4.22 -2.40 -6.00
N ALA A 48 -4.20 -3.11 -7.13
CA ALA A 48 -5.07 -2.89 -8.28
C ALA A 48 -5.10 -1.40 -8.69
N GLN A 49 -3.95 -0.74 -8.84
CA GLN A 49 -3.89 0.73 -8.95
C GLN A 49 -4.86 1.31 -10.00
N PRO A 50 -5.54 2.45 -9.71
CA PRO A 50 -6.69 2.93 -10.50
C PRO A 50 -6.36 3.30 -11.95
N PHE A 51 -5.08 3.50 -12.26
CA PHE A 51 -4.62 3.98 -13.57
C PHE A 51 -3.98 2.87 -14.42
N THR A 52 -3.99 1.62 -13.96
CA THR A 52 -3.54 0.49 -14.78
C THR A 52 -4.73 -0.07 -15.55
N SER A 53 -4.58 -0.26 -16.86
CA SER A 53 -5.59 -0.87 -17.74
C SER A 53 -5.90 -2.34 -17.41
N LYS A 54 -5.14 -2.92 -16.46
CA LYS A 54 -5.26 -4.30 -15.96
C LYS A 54 -5.71 -4.35 -14.49
N SER A 55 -6.13 -3.23 -13.90
CA SER A 55 -6.62 -3.22 -12.52
C SER A 55 -7.88 -4.07 -12.40
N ASP A 56 -7.91 -4.92 -11.38
CA ASP A 56 -9.06 -5.78 -11.09
C ASP A 56 -10.19 -4.94 -10.45
N PRO A 57 -11.33 -4.75 -11.14
CA PRO A 57 -12.40 -3.88 -10.66
C PRO A 57 -13.08 -4.41 -9.38
N LEU A 58 -12.88 -5.69 -9.04
CA LEU A 58 -13.40 -6.30 -7.82
C LEU A 58 -12.46 -6.16 -6.63
N ARG A 59 -11.24 -5.63 -6.83
CA ARG A 59 -10.19 -5.49 -5.81
C ARG A 59 -9.96 -4.04 -5.39
N GLY A 60 -11.03 -3.33 -5.05
CA GLY A 60 -10.93 -1.95 -4.53
C GLY A 60 -10.28 -1.90 -3.13
N PRO A 61 -9.25 -1.07 -2.90
CA PRO A 61 -8.64 -0.94 -1.59
C PRO A 61 -9.58 -0.26 -0.59
N ILE A 62 -9.59 -0.71 0.65
CA ILE A 62 -10.38 -0.09 1.73
C ILE A 62 -9.60 1.13 2.24
N PHE A 63 -10.18 2.33 2.12
CA PHE A 63 -9.60 3.50 2.74
C PHE A 63 -9.85 3.50 4.26
N ILE A 64 -8.78 3.67 5.03
CA ILE A 64 -8.80 3.75 6.49
C ILE A 64 -8.31 5.15 6.88
N PRO A 65 -9.19 6.06 7.33
CA PRO A 65 -8.80 7.40 7.73
C PRO A 65 -7.95 7.32 9.01
N LEU A 66 -6.92 8.16 9.08
CA LEU A 66 -6.16 8.40 10.30
C LEU A 66 -6.65 9.71 10.92
N ASP A 67 -7.19 9.65 12.13
CA ASP A 67 -7.62 10.84 12.85
C ASP A 67 -6.41 11.61 13.35
N THR A 68 -5.99 12.61 12.58
CA THR A 68 -4.89 13.50 12.96
C THR A 68 -5.34 14.64 13.85
N HIS A 69 -6.65 14.89 13.98
CA HIS A 69 -7.15 16.07 14.72
C HIS A 69 -7.01 15.87 16.23
N VAL A 70 -7.16 14.64 16.71
CA VAL A 70 -6.95 14.28 18.13
C VAL A 70 -5.49 14.46 18.59
N LEU A 71 -4.54 14.41 17.65
CA LEU A 71 -3.11 14.56 17.91
C LEU A 71 -2.68 16.04 17.95
N CYS A 72 -3.59 16.96 17.62
CA CYS A 72 -3.35 18.39 17.51
C CYS A 72 -3.71 19.17 18.80
N SER A 73 -3.68 18.53 19.97
CA SER A 73 -4.15 19.09 21.25
C SER A 73 -3.47 20.42 21.66
N GLN A 74 -2.31 20.78 21.08
CA GLN A 74 -1.62 22.07 21.27
C GLN A 74 -1.41 22.88 19.96
N GLY A 75 -2.14 22.53 18.88
CA GLY A 75 -2.12 23.21 17.58
C GLY A 75 -1.72 22.31 16.41
N HIS A 76 -0.61 22.55 15.71
CA HIS A 76 -0.19 21.64 14.62
C HIS A 76 0.65 20.50 15.20
N MET A 77 0.39 19.27 14.75
CA MET A 77 1.07 18.04 15.19
C MET A 77 2.61 18.13 15.19
N PHE A 78 3.20 18.96 14.31
CA PHE A 78 4.65 19.06 14.12
C PHE A 78 5.21 20.48 14.32
N LYS A 79 4.58 21.32 15.16
CA LYS A 79 4.96 22.75 15.35
C LYS A 79 6.44 22.99 15.68
N GLU A 80 7.13 22.05 16.32
CA GLU A 80 8.56 22.18 16.64
C GLU A 80 9.48 22.06 15.41
N PHE A 81 8.93 21.60 14.30
CA PHE A 81 9.69 21.32 13.10
C PHE A 81 9.32 22.29 11.97
N PRO A 82 10.24 22.53 11.02
CA PRO A 82 9.95 23.35 9.86
C PRO A 82 8.77 22.81 9.05
N GLU A 83 7.92 23.70 8.57
CA GLU A 83 6.67 23.38 7.86
C GLU A 83 6.92 22.50 6.62
N GLU A 84 8.04 22.72 5.92
CA GLU A 84 8.43 21.91 4.78
C GLU A 84 8.64 20.43 5.10
N THR A 85 8.92 20.09 6.37
CA THR A 85 9.16 18.71 6.80
C THR A 85 7.92 18.00 7.34
N TRP A 86 6.79 18.69 7.48
CA TRP A 86 5.58 18.13 8.10
C TRP A 86 5.04 16.93 7.33
N GLY A 87 5.11 16.94 5.99
CA GLY A 87 4.69 15.82 5.15
C GLY A 87 5.52 14.56 5.39
N ASP A 88 6.85 14.70 5.46
CA ASP A 88 7.76 13.58 5.71
C ASP A 88 7.58 13.03 7.13
N ARG A 89 7.32 13.90 8.11
CA ARG A 89 7.07 13.50 9.50
C ARG A 89 5.75 12.78 9.68
N LEU A 90 4.71 13.21 8.96
CA LEU A 90 3.45 12.48 8.90
C LEU A 90 3.67 11.07 8.34
N LEU A 91 4.49 10.94 7.29
CA LEU A 91 4.84 9.64 6.74
C LEU A 91 5.63 8.78 7.75
N LEU A 92 6.54 9.38 8.53
CA LEU A 92 7.26 8.68 9.61
C LEU A 92 6.30 8.17 10.69
N LEU A 93 5.32 8.98 11.11
CA LEU A 93 4.28 8.55 12.05
C LEU A 93 3.47 7.39 11.46
N GLN A 94 3.00 7.53 10.22
CA GLN A 94 2.27 6.47 9.54
C GLN A 94 3.10 5.17 9.44
N HIS A 95 4.40 5.29 9.15
CA HIS A 95 5.32 4.16 9.13
C HIS A 95 5.49 3.50 10.50
N ALA A 96 5.60 4.29 11.57
CA ALA A 96 5.71 3.80 12.94
C ALA A 96 4.45 3.04 13.36
N ILE A 97 3.26 3.59 13.06
CA ILE A 97 1.97 2.92 13.26
C ILE A 97 1.96 1.57 12.52
N LEU A 98 2.30 1.56 11.23
CA LEU A 98 2.33 0.33 10.44
C LEU A 98 3.29 -0.72 11.01
N SER A 99 4.48 -0.29 11.42
CA SER A 99 5.48 -1.19 12.03
C SER A 99 4.97 -1.82 13.32
N ARG A 100 4.23 -1.08 14.15
CA ARG A 100 3.58 -1.60 15.36
C ARG A 100 2.55 -2.70 15.05
N PHE A 101 1.85 -2.58 13.93
CA PHE A 101 0.89 -3.59 13.45
C PHE A 101 1.53 -4.71 12.63
N GLY A 102 2.87 -4.81 12.58
CA GLY A 102 3.56 -5.90 11.89
C GLY A 102 3.66 -5.73 10.37
N PHE A 103 3.45 -4.52 9.85
CA PHE A 103 3.66 -4.21 8.45
C PHE A 103 5.13 -3.88 8.16
N LEU A 104 5.65 -4.48 7.11
CA LEU A 104 7.01 -4.35 6.62
C LEU A 104 7.01 -3.51 5.34
N ARG A 105 8.00 -2.63 5.19
CA ARG A 105 8.13 -1.83 3.95
C ARG A 105 8.55 -2.73 2.80
N CYS A 106 7.88 -2.57 1.65
CA CYS A 106 8.21 -3.25 0.41
C CYS A 106 8.68 -2.21 -0.61
N THR A 107 9.80 -2.48 -1.27
CA THR A 107 10.22 -1.73 -2.46
C THR A 107 9.54 -2.33 -3.67
N VAL A 108 8.73 -1.56 -4.37
CA VAL A 108 8.03 -2.00 -5.59
C VAL A 108 8.54 -1.19 -6.78
N GLU A 109 8.88 -1.86 -7.87
CA GLU A 109 9.20 -1.20 -9.14
C GLU A 109 7.94 -0.56 -9.75
N SER A 110 8.05 0.69 -10.22
CA SER A 110 6.96 1.43 -10.89
C SER A 110 6.45 0.73 -12.15
N ALA A 111 7.31 -0.04 -12.81
CA ALA A 111 6.98 -0.87 -13.95
C ALA A 111 8.06 -1.97 -14.12
N PRO A 112 7.66 -3.22 -14.43
CA PRO A 112 8.59 -4.31 -14.58
C PRO A 112 9.69 -3.99 -15.60
N GLY A 113 10.96 -4.04 -15.18
CA GLY A 113 12.13 -3.87 -16.06
C GLY A 113 12.51 -2.41 -16.36
N THR A 114 11.87 -1.43 -15.71
CA THR A 114 12.25 -0.01 -15.84
C THR A 114 13.24 0.47 -14.79
N ASN A 115 13.52 -0.35 -13.75
CA ASN A 115 14.30 0.01 -12.55
C ASN A 115 13.86 1.30 -11.84
N LEU A 116 12.73 1.90 -12.24
CA LEU A 116 12.21 3.12 -11.65
C LEU A 116 11.36 2.75 -10.45
N LEU A 117 11.76 3.13 -9.24
CA LEU A 117 10.99 2.82 -8.04
C LEU A 117 9.68 3.60 -8.01
N SER A 118 8.61 2.99 -7.49
CA SER A 118 7.39 3.72 -7.20
C SER A 118 7.68 4.80 -6.15
N SER A 119 7.18 6.01 -6.39
CA SER A 119 7.17 7.07 -5.36
C SER A 119 6.26 6.69 -4.20
N ASP A 120 5.28 5.82 -4.44
CA ASP A 120 4.32 5.41 -3.43
C ASP A 120 4.96 4.48 -2.38
N HIS A 121 4.40 4.51 -1.17
CA HIS A 121 4.92 3.73 -0.06
C HIS A 121 4.07 2.48 0.12
N HIS A 122 4.66 1.33 -0.25
CA HIS A 122 4.03 0.03 -0.17
C HIS A 122 4.49 -0.72 1.08
N TYR A 123 3.55 -1.44 1.68
CA TYR A 123 3.78 -2.25 2.86
C TYR A 123 3.06 -3.58 2.74
N ILE A 124 3.66 -4.63 3.31
CA ILE A 124 3.10 -5.97 3.41
C ILE A 124 3.11 -6.38 4.88
N HIS A 125 2.00 -6.94 5.38
CA HIS A 125 1.98 -7.52 6.72
C HIS A 125 2.93 -8.71 6.79
N CYS A 126 3.55 -8.98 7.94
CA CYS A 126 4.48 -10.09 8.11
C CYS A 126 3.88 -11.46 7.73
N THR A 127 2.55 -11.62 7.83
CA THR A 127 1.85 -12.85 7.39
C THR A 127 1.70 -12.98 5.88
N GLY A 128 1.93 -11.90 5.12
CA GLY A 128 1.77 -11.85 3.67
C GLY A 128 0.35 -11.61 3.16
N ASN A 129 -0.69 -11.61 4.01
CA ASN A 129 -2.09 -11.56 3.55
C ASN A 129 -2.62 -10.16 3.24
N MET A 130 -1.94 -9.11 3.66
CA MET A 130 -2.49 -7.76 3.70
C MET A 130 -1.44 -6.80 3.19
N PHE A 131 -1.89 -5.86 2.37
CA PHE A 131 -1.07 -4.78 1.86
C PHE A 131 -1.60 -3.44 2.33
N ILE A 132 -0.69 -2.51 2.56
CA ILE A 132 -1.00 -1.10 2.77
C ILE A 132 -0.27 -0.27 1.74
N LEU A 133 -0.98 0.71 1.18
CA LEU A 133 -0.44 1.75 0.33
C LEU A 133 -0.67 3.11 0.97
N ILE A 134 0.40 3.90 1.05
CA ILE A 134 0.32 5.33 1.32
C ILE A 134 0.75 6.02 0.02
N PRO A 135 -0.18 6.65 -0.71
CA PRO A 135 0.14 7.32 -1.96
C PRO A 135 1.06 8.51 -1.68
N SER A 136 2.12 8.65 -2.48
CA SER A 136 2.98 9.82 -2.39
C SER A 136 2.22 11.06 -2.84
N GLN A 137 2.53 12.22 -2.24
CA GLN A 137 1.88 13.48 -2.61
C GLN A 137 2.06 13.84 -4.10
N LEU A 138 3.05 13.24 -4.78
CA LEU A 138 3.36 13.42 -6.20
C LEU A 138 2.56 12.49 -7.13
N SER A 139 2.02 11.36 -6.65
CA SER A 139 1.38 10.34 -7.51
C SER A 139 -0.09 10.62 -7.85
N LEU A 140 -0.69 11.64 -7.23
CA LEU A 140 -2.06 12.08 -7.52
C LEU A 140 -2.18 12.96 -8.78
N ARG A 141 -1.06 13.30 -9.43
CA ARG A 141 -1.13 13.83 -10.79
C ARG A 141 -1.43 12.66 -11.73
N PRO A 142 -2.49 12.72 -12.57
CA PRO A 142 -2.69 11.71 -13.59
C PRO A 142 -1.40 11.59 -14.40
N ARG A 143 -0.74 10.43 -14.34
CA ARG A 143 0.44 10.18 -15.17
C ARG A 143 0.01 10.45 -16.62
N PRO A 144 0.68 11.35 -17.36
CA PRO A 144 0.40 11.47 -18.78
C PRO A 144 0.57 10.09 -19.39
N ARG A 145 -0.49 9.58 -20.03
CA ARG A 145 -0.45 8.30 -20.72
C ARG A 145 0.80 8.31 -21.59
N SER A 146 1.69 7.34 -21.40
CA SER A 146 2.76 7.08 -22.37
C SER A 146 2.08 6.94 -23.73
N MET A 147 2.32 7.90 -24.60
CA MET A 147 1.86 7.90 -25.98
C MET A 147 2.47 6.69 -26.65
N SER A 148 1.73 5.59 -26.71
CA SER A 148 2.08 4.48 -27.60
C SER A 148 1.98 4.99 -29.04
N ILE A 149 3.14 5.33 -29.60
CA ILE A 149 3.35 5.57 -31.02
C ILE A 149 2.99 4.28 -31.77
N ASN A 150 2.26 4.45 -32.88
CA ASN A 150 1.81 3.45 -33.86
C ASN A 150 0.52 2.66 -33.54
N GLN A 151 -0.61 3.27 -33.86
CA GLN A 151 -1.71 2.51 -34.49
C GLN A 151 -1.95 3.03 -35.91
N ARG A 152 -1.57 2.21 -36.89
CA ARG A 152 -1.93 2.37 -38.30
C ARG A 152 -3.45 2.35 -38.40
N ARG A 153 -4.03 3.42 -38.96
CA ARG A 153 -5.48 3.56 -39.19
C ARG A 153 -5.92 2.58 -40.28
N VAL A 154 -6.78 1.63 -39.93
CA VAL A 154 -7.61 0.89 -40.90
C VAL A 154 -8.99 1.56 -40.91
N PRO A 155 -9.58 1.91 -42.07
CA PRO A 155 -10.89 2.56 -42.10
C PRO A 155 -12.00 1.52 -41.96
N SER A 156 -12.73 1.53 -40.85
CA SER A 156 -13.95 0.73 -40.66
C SER A 156 -15.19 1.64 -40.77
N ARG A 157 -16.15 1.20 -41.59
CA ARG A 157 -17.40 1.89 -41.96
C ARG A 157 -18.51 1.64 -40.93
N TYR A 158 -18.48 2.32 -39.79
CA TYR A 158 -19.64 2.37 -38.89
C TYR A 158 -19.83 3.78 -38.30
N PRO A 159 -21.07 4.17 -37.92
CA PRO A 159 -21.40 5.54 -37.55
C PRO A 159 -20.66 6.00 -36.28
N VAL A 160 -20.15 7.23 -36.35
CA VAL A 160 -19.32 7.89 -35.34
C VAL A 160 -20.15 8.23 -34.09
N LEU A 161 -19.80 7.65 -32.95
CA LEU A 161 -20.16 8.18 -31.62
C LEU A 161 -19.32 9.43 -31.31
N PRO A 162 -19.83 10.38 -30.49
CA PRO A 162 -19.22 11.69 -30.33
C PRO A 162 -17.81 11.64 -29.70
N SER A 163 -16.97 12.56 -30.20
CA SER A 163 -15.71 13.09 -29.67
C SER A 163 -15.05 12.42 -28.45
N LYS A 164 -13.79 12.02 -28.69
CA LYS A 164 -12.79 11.36 -27.83
C LYS A 164 -12.36 12.04 -26.51
N ASN A 165 -13.14 12.96 -25.93
CA ASN A 165 -12.72 13.71 -24.73
C ASN A 165 -13.51 13.44 -23.44
N GLU A 166 -14.51 12.55 -23.45
CA GLU A 166 -15.15 12.08 -22.21
C GLU A 166 -14.90 10.58 -22.03
N VAL A 167 -13.65 10.20 -21.74
CA VAL A 167 -13.42 8.89 -21.14
C VAL A 167 -13.89 9.00 -19.70
N SER A 168 -15.11 8.51 -19.47
CA SER A 168 -15.70 8.37 -18.13
C SER A 168 -14.69 7.65 -17.25
N GLN A 169 -14.31 8.26 -16.11
CA GLN A 169 -13.44 7.61 -15.12
C GLN A 169 -14.00 6.21 -14.82
N SER A 170 -13.12 5.20 -14.78
CA SER A 170 -13.53 3.85 -14.39
C SER A 170 -14.21 3.91 -13.02
N PRO A 171 -15.26 3.13 -12.72
CA PRO A 171 -15.86 3.07 -11.38
C PRO A 171 -14.81 2.84 -10.27
N HIS A 172 -13.77 2.08 -10.59
CA HIS A 172 -12.63 1.81 -9.72
C HIS A 172 -11.73 3.06 -9.52
N GLU A 173 -11.43 3.78 -10.61
CA GLU A 173 -10.73 5.06 -10.56
C GLU A 173 -11.52 6.13 -9.79
N ALA A 174 -12.84 6.18 -10.01
CA ALA A 174 -13.75 7.07 -9.31
C ALA A 174 -13.81 6.75 -7.81
N TYR A 175 -13.80 5.47 -7.42
CA TYR A 175 -13.75 5.06 -6.02
C TYR A 175 -12.45 5.55 -5.35
N ILE A 176 -11.29 5.28 -5.94
CA ILE A 176 -10.00 5.68 -5.34
C ILE A 176 -9.88 7.22 -5.33
N THR A 177 -10.22 7.89 -6.42
CA THR A 177 -10.21 9.37 -6.49
C THR A 177 -11.11 9.99 -5.43
N ARG A 178 -12.30 9.43 -5.18
CA ARG A 178 -13.23 9.89 -4.14
C ARG A 178 -12.63 9.79 -2.74
N HIS A 179 -11.95 8.69 -2.44
CA HIS A 179 -11.46 8.42 -1.09
C HIS A 179 -10.10 9.04 -0.81
N VAL A 180 -9.27 9.23 -1.84
CA VAL A 180 -7.88 9.69 -1.70
C VAL A 180 -7.69 11.14 -2.11
N SER A 181 -8.31 11.60 -3.20
CA SER A 181 -8.10 12.96 -3.73
C SER A 181 -9.04 14.00 -3.14
N GLY A 182 -10.03 13.61 -2.32
CA GLY A 182 -10.97 14.52 -1.66
C GLY A 182 -11.91 15.29 -2.61
N LYS A 183 -11.91 14.99 -3.91
CA LYS A 183 -12.71 15.69 -4.92
C LYS A 183 -14.18 15.25 -4.86
N HIS A 184 -14.92 15.77 -3.89
CA HIS A 184 -16.39 15.74 -3.94
C HIS A 184 -16.88 16.88 -4.84
N LYS A 185 -17.91 16.63 -5.65
CA LYS A 185 -18.58 17.65 -6.47
C LYS A 185 -19.43 18.50 -5.51
N GLY A 186 -18.81 19.45 -4.82
CA GLY A 186 -19.49 20.39 -3.92
C GLY A 186 -18.74 20.87 -2.70
N ASP A 187 -17.55 20.34 -2.38
CA ASP A 187 -16.79 20.78 -1.20
C ASP A 187 -15.61 21.65 -1.64
N HIS A 188 -15.65 22.92 -1.25
CA HIS A 188 -14.70 23.96 -1.65
C HIS A 188 -13.43 23.97 -0.78
N ASP A 189 -13.11 22.85 -0.14
CA ASP A 189 -11.87 22.70 0.60
C ASP A 189 -11.25 21.32 0.32
N GLY A 190 -10.18 21.32 -0.49
CA GLY A 190 -9.48 20.14 -0.96
C GLY A 190 -8.63 19.47 0.12
N VAL A 191 -9.20 19.21 1.29
CA VAL A 191 -8.51 18.58 2.42
C VAL A 191 -8.20 17.14 2.04
N LYS A 192 -6.94 16.89 1.68
CA LYS A 192 -6.40 15.55 1.46
C LYS A 192 -6.68 14.72 2.72
N ARG A 193 -7.45 13.64 2.58
CA ARG A 193 -7.74 12.74 3.72
C ARG A 193 -6.48 11.96 4.05
N VAL A 194 -5.91 12.19 5.22
CA VAL A 194 -4.78 11.41 5.74
C VAL A 194 -5.28 10.03 6.13
N GLY A 195 -4.57 8.98 5.68
CA GLY A 195 -4.99 7.62 5.96
C GLY A 195 -4.18 6.57 5.18
N PHE A 196 -4.75 5.38 5.12
CA PHE A 196 -4.13 4.19 4.54
C PHE A 196 -5.06 3.54 3.52
N LEU A 197 -4.50 3.02 2.43
CA LEU A 197 -5.23 2.17 1.49
C LEU A 197 -4.90 0.71 1.79
N TRP A 198 -5.88 -0.03 2.30
CA TRP A 198 -5.76 -1.43 2.67
C TRP A 198 -6.22 -2.36 1.56
N SER A 199 -5.48 -3.43 1.27
CA SER A 199 -5.97 -4.50 0.40
C SER A 199 -5.58 -5.89 0.88
N TRP A 200 -6.27 -6.89 0.37
CA TRP A 200 -6.03 -8.29 0.67
C TRP A 200 -5.15 -8.95 -0.41
N ASN A 201 -4.32 -9.89 0.03
CA ASN A 201 -3.57 -10.78 -0.82
C ASN A 201 -4.37 -12.07 -1.08
N HIS A 202 -5.05 -12.12 -2.21
CA HIS A 202 -5.84 -13.28 -2.61
C HIS A 202 -5.01 -14.41 -3.23
N MET A 203 -3.70 -14.23 -3.42
CA MET A 203 -2.85 -15.29 -4.00
C MET A 203 -2.40 -16.35 -2.98
N ILE A 204 -2.58 -16.08 -1.70
CA ILE A 204 -2.27 -17.04 -0.63
C ILE A 204 -3.38 -18.06 -0.52
N SER A 205 -3.22 -19.18 -1.23
CA SER A 205 -4.11 -20.33 -1.11
C SER A 205 -3.66 -21.29 0.00
N LYS A 206 -4.49 -22.31 0.30
CA LYS A 206 -4.22 -23.32 1.34
C LYS A 206 -2.84 -23.98 1.21
N LYS A 207 -2.32 -24.15 -0.02
CA LYS A 207 -1.00 -24.77 -0.28
C LYS A 207 0.17 -23.96 0.28
N TRP A 208 -0.01 -22.65 0.48
CA TRP A 208 0.99 -21.74 1.06
C TRP A 208 0.87 -21.61 2.58
N LYS A 209 -0.19 -22.18 3.16
CA LYS A 209 -0.38 -22.26 4.60
C LYS A 209 0.22 -23.58 5.05
N SER A 210 1.43 -23.53 5.62
CA SER A 210 2.04 -24.73 6.19
C SER A 210 1.26 -25.16 7.43
N PRO A 211 0.91 -26.46 7.59
CA PRO A 211 0.28 -26.96 8.81
C PRO A 211 1.19 -26.82 10.04
N SER A 212 2.51 -26.79 9.84
CA SER A 212 3.50 -26.72 10.92
C SER A 212 3.88 -25.29 11.31
N THR A 213 3.55 -24.29 10.49
CA THR A 213 3.88 -22.89 10.76
C THR A 213 2.67 -22.00 10.47
N ASN A 214 2.03 -21.50 11.54
CA ASN A 214 0.90 -20.56 11.47
C ASN A 214 1.30 -19.13 11.07
N ALA A 215 2.48 -18.95 10.45
CA ALA A 215 3.04 -17.64 10.09
C ALA A 215 2.12 -16.85 9.14
N THR A 216 1.30 -17.56 8.34
CA THR A 216 0.35 -16.93 7.43
C THR A 216 -0.99 -16.59 8.09
N GLY A 217 -1.27 -16.99 9.34
CA GLY A 217 -2.54 -16.69 10.01
C GLY A 217 -3.82 -17.21 9.32
N ASP A 218 -4.96 -17.04 9.97
CA ASP A 218 -6.28 -17.41 9.45
C ASP A 218 -7.08 -16.19 8.97
N GLU A 219 -8.26 -16.43 8.41
CA GLU A 219 -9.15 -15.35 7.95
C GLU A 219 -9.72 -14.56 9.13
N THR A 220 -9.95 -15.23 10.27
CA THR A 220 -10.43 -14.59 11.50
C THR A 220 -9.42 -13.54 12.00
N PHE A 221 -8.13 -13.87 12.02
CA PHE A 221 -7.05 -12.96 12.38
C PHE A 221 -7.04 -11.74 11.46
N GLN A 222 -7.13 -11.95 10.15
CA GLN A 222 -7.15 -10.86 9.15
C GLN A 222 -8.27 -9.85 9.41
N ILE A 223 -9.49 -10.35 9.66
CA ILE A 223 -10.66 -9.50 9.94
C ILE A 223 -10.49 -8.77 11.28
N LYS A 224 -10.00 -9.46 12.32
CA LYS A 224 -9.72 -8.85 13.63
C LYS A 224 -8.66 -7.77 13.53
N LEU A 225 -7.59 -7.99 12.78
CA LEU A 225 -6.52 -7.01 12.58
C LEU A 225 -7.04 -5.77 11.87
N LEU A 226 -7.81 -5.92 10.79
CA LEU A 226 -8.43 -4.77 10.11
C LEU A 226 -9.34 -3.97 11.05
N ARG A 227 -10.13 -4.64 11.89
CA ARG A 227 -10.98 -3.98 12.88
C ARG A 227 -10.15 -3.24 13.91
N ASP A 228 -9.13 -3.88 14.48
CA ASP A 228 -8.27 -3.27 15.48
C ASP A 228 -7.51 -2.07 14.92
N PHE A 229 -7.01 -2.18 13.68
CA PHE A 229 -6.32 -1.11 12.97
C PHE A 229 -7.25 0.10 12.73
N LYS A 230 -8.51 -0.14 12.32
CA LYS A 230 -9.51 0.93 12.18
C LYS A 230 -9.78 1.62 13.51
N ASN A 231 -10.00 0.86 14.58
CA ASN A 231 -10.26 1.39 15.92
C ASN A 231 -9.07 2.22 16.42
N PHE A 232 -7.85 1.73 16.20
CA PHE A 232 -6.64 2.46 16.52
C PHE A 232 -6.56 3.78 15.74
N CYS A 233 -6.74 3.76 14.42
CA CYS A 233 -6.68 4.97 13.60
C CYS A 233 -7.79 5.99 13.88
N SER A 234 -8.94 5.57 14.43
CA SER A 234 -10.01 6.45 14.90
C SER A 234 -9.85 6.89 16.36
N ASN A 235 -8.69 6.63 16.98
CA ASN A 235 -8.40 6.94 18.38
C ASN A 235 -9.39 6.31 19.39
N ALA A 236 -9.91 5.12 19.10
CA ALA A 236 -10.71 4.37 20.05
C ALA A 236 -9.88 4.08 21.31
N ASP A 237 -10.50 4.25 22.47
CA ASP A 237 -9.88 4.08 23.79
C ASP A 237 -8.59 4.91 23.99
N GLN A 238 -8.48 6.07 23.30
CA GLN A 238 -7.32 6.97 23.34
C GLN A 238 -5.98 6.36 22.88
N ARG A 239 -6.02 5.17 22.28
CA ARG A 239 -4.81 4.40 21.91
C ARG A 239 -3.87 5.13 20.94
N LEU A 240 -4.41 5.97 20.06
CA LEU A 240 -3.60 6.72 19.09
C LEU A 240 -2.90 7.89 19.77
N VAL A 241 -3.60 8.61 20.64
CA VAL A 241 -3.02 9.70 21.45
C VAL A 241 -1.96 9.15 22.39
N ASP A 242 -2.25 8.08 23.13
CA ASP A 242 -1.28 7.46 24.03
C ASP A 242 0.00 7.03 23.29
N TYR A 243 -0.17 6.43 22.10
CA TYR A 243 0.97 6.06 21.27
C TYR A 243 1.78 7.26 20.79
N TRP A 244 1.11 8.34 20.41
CA TRP A 244 1.74 9.58 19.99
C TRP A 244 2.60 10.18 21.11
N GLU A 245 2.06 10.25 22.33
CA GLU A 245 2.79 10.72 23.50
C GLU A 245 4.01 9.84 23.81
N ASP A 246 3.88 8.52 23.68
CA ASP A 246 5.00 7.59 23.88
C ASP A 246 6.09 7.75 22.81
N CYS A 247 5.72 8.01 21.56
CA CYS A 247 6.67 8.37 20.50
C CYS A 247 7.43 9.66 20.86
N TRP A 248 6.75 10.63 21.45
CA TRP A 248 7.36 11.88 21.86
C TRP A 248 8.36 11.73 23.01
N LYS A 249 7.98 10.98 24.06
CA LYS A 249 8.88 10.63 25.17
C LYS A 249 10.13 9.92 24.65
N THR A 250 9.97 9.00 23.71
CA THR A 250 11.09 8.28 23.09
C THR A 250 12.04 9.23 22.34
N LYS A 251 11.50 10.21 21.61
CA LYS A 251 12.29 11.26 20.93
C LYS A 251 13.12 12.07 21.93
N GLU A 252 12.52 12.49 23.03
CA GLU A 252 13.19 13.28 24.07
C GLU A 252 14.33 12.50 24.72
N MET A 253 14.08 11.25 25.13
CA MET A 253 15.12 10.37 25.71
C MET A 253 16.30 10.13 24.75
N ALA A 254 16.01 9.92 23.46
CA ALA A 254 17.04 9.75 22.45
C ALA A 254 17.88 11.02 22.26
N SER A 255 17.26 12.21 22.38
CA SER A 255 17.94 13.49 22.25
C SER A 255 18.84 13.80 23.45
N THR A 256 18.45 13.42 24.66
CA THR A 256 19.28 13.55 25.88
C THR A 256 20.49 12.62 25.86
N THR A 257 20.37 11.42 25.26
CA THR A 257 21.45 10.44 25.19
C THR A 257 22.55 10.85 24.20
N VAL A 258 22.24 11.69 23.20
CA VAL A 258 23.21 12.18 22.19
C VAL A 258 24.00 13.39 22.70
N GLN A 259 23.59 14.01 23.81
CA GLN A 259 24.26 15.19 24.40
C GLN A 259 25.26 14.85 25.52
N ASN A 260 25.41 13.57 25.89
CA ASN A 260 26.42 13.06 26.83
C ASN A 260 27.44 12.18 26.11
#